data_AF-A0A536SC33-F1
#
_entry.id   AF-A0A536SC33-F1
#
_cell.length_a   1.000
_cell.length_b   1.000
_cell.length_c   1.000
_cell.angle_alpha   90.00
_cell.angle_beta   90.00
_cell.angle_gamma   90.00
#
_symmetry.space_group_name_H-M   'P 1'
#
loop_
_entity.id
_entity.type
_entity.pdbx_description
1 polymer ?
#
loop_
_entity_poly.entity_id
_entity_poly.type
_entity_poly.pdbx_seq_one_letter_code
_entity_poly.pdbx_strand_id
1 'polypeptide(L)'
;MKLQPQGGKAAIEISSDKFPLAIGADLALGEFTAKGAVTRSELVLNEAEARAFGGRLSGSARLRWSDGWSLEGQIAARQMDASKIVPSIASGTLEGRGVYSMRARLPERLLMNA
;
A
#
# COMPACT_ATOMS: atom_id res chain seq x y z
N MET A 1 6.58 13.02 6.92
CA MET A 1 6.29 13.19 5.48
C MET A 1 7.03 14.41 4.96
N LYS A 2 7.61 14.33 3.75
CA LYS A 2 8.23 15.44 3.04
C LYS A 2 7.53 15.64 1.70
N LEU A 3 7.39 16.90 1.29
CA LEU A 3 6.80 17.31 0.02
C LEU A 3 7.73 18.31 -0.66
N GLN A 4 8.01 18.10 -1.94
CA GLN A 4 8.80 19.02 -2.74
C GLN A 4 8.05 19.37 -4.05
N PRO A 5 7.57 20.61 -4.21
CA PRO A 5 6.92 21.03 -5.46
C PRO A 5 7.87 20.98 -6.65
N GLN A 6 7.36 20.54 -7.81
CA GLN A 6 8.09 20.42 -9.07
C GLN A 6 7.21 20.83 -10.27
N GLY A 7 6.45 21.93 -10.16
CA GLY A 7 5.64 22.46 -11.25
C GLY A 7 4.49 21.54 -11.67
N GLY A 8 3.28 21.74 -11.11
CA GLY A 8 2.09 20.91 -11.41
C GLY A 8 2.08 19.52 -10.77
N LYS A 9 3.23 19.07 -10.24
CA LYS A 9 3.39 17.87 -9.42
C LYS A 9 4.23 18.18 -8.17
N ALA A 10 4.12 17.35 -7.14
CA ALA A 10 5.00 17.39 -5.97
C ALA A 10 5.61 16.00 -5.74
N ALA A 11 6.92 15.93 -5.57
CA ALA A 11 7.57 14.72 -5.08
C ALA A 11 7.24 14.53 -3.60
N ILE A 12 7.02 13.27 -3.22
CA ILE A 12 6.63 12.91 -1.86
C ILE A 12 7.55 11.84 -1.30
N GLU A 13 7.88 11.98 -0.02
CA GLU A 13 8.49 10.94 0.78
C GLU A 13 7.68 10.74 2.06
N ILE A 14 7.26 9.51 2.32
CA ILE A 14 6.51 9.11 3.50
C ILE A 14 7.41 8.20 4.32
N SER A 15 7.44 8.43 5.63
CA SER A 15 8.08 7.56 6.60
C SER A 15 7.24 7.59 7.87
N SER A 16 6.96 6.42 8.43
CA SER A 16 6.14 6.24 9.63
C SER A 16 6.50 4.92 10.31
N ASP A 17 6.67 4.94 11.63
CA ASP A 17 6.93 3.72 12.40
C ASP A 17 5.71 2.79 12.46
N LYS A 18 4.51 3.37 12.38
CA LYS A 18 3.23 2.65 12.38
C LYS A 18 2.24 3.33 11.44
N PHE A 19 1.89 2.65 10.35
CA PHE A 19 0.93 3.12 9.36
C PHE A 19 -0.36 2.30 9.39
N PRO A 20 -1.49 2.86 9.86
CA PRO A 20 -2.76 2.13 9.92
C PRO A 20 -3.34 1.91 8.51
N LEU A 21 -3.88 0.72 8.25
CA LEU A 21 -4.60 0.42 7.01
C LEU A 21 -6.11 0.55 7.23
N ALA A 22 -6.75 1.39 6.41
CA ALA A 22 -8.20 1.61 6.46
C ALA A 22 -8.98 0.50 5.71
N ILE A 23 -8.72 -0.78 6.03
CA ILE A 23 -9.33 -1.95 5.37
C ILE A 23 -10.18 -2.81 6.32
N GLY A 24 -10.78 -2.20 7.34
CA GLY A 24 -11.77 -2.85 8.21
C GLY A 24 -11.22 -3.74 9.34
N ALA A 25 -9.89 -3.97 9.40
CA ALA A 25 -9.21 -4.59 10.53
C ALA A 25 -8.23 -3.60 11.17
N ASP A 26 -7.89 -3.75 12.46
CA ASP A 26 -6.82 -3.01 13.14
C ASP A 26 -5.42 -3.48 12.68
N LEU A 27 -5.24 -3.51 11.36
CA LEU A 27 -4.00 -3.86 10.70
C LEU A 27 -3.16 -2.60 10.55
N ALA A 28 -1.96 -2.65 11.09
CA ALA A 28 -0.97 -1.60 10.92
C ALA A 28 0.31 -2.18 10.30
N LEU A 29 0.88 -1.42 9.38
CA LEU A 29 2.21 -1.68 8.84
C LEU A 29 3.24 -1.03 9.77
N GLY A 30 4.31 -1.77 10.09
CA GLY A 30 5.46 -1.25 10.82
C GLY A 30 6.52 -0.71 9.84
N GLU A 31 7.31 0.27 10.27
CA GLU A 31 8.45 0.81 9.49
C GLU A 31 8.07 1.15 8.03
N PHE A 32 6.91 1.77 7.84
CA PHE A 32 6.41 2.10 6.52
C PHE A 32 7.21 3.24 5.91
N THR A 33 7.71 3.04 4.70
CA THR A 33 8.32 4.08 3.87
C THR A 33 7.76 4.04 2.46
N ALA A 34 7.64 5.20 1.82
CA ALA A 34 7.25 5.28 0.42
C ALA A 34 7.80 6.51 -0.27
N LYS A 35 8.07 6.39 -1.57
CA LYS A 35 8.53 7.48 -2.43
C LYS A 35 7.68 7.56 -3.68
N GLY A 36 7.37 8.78 -4.09
CA GLY A 36 6.45 8.98 -5.20
C GLY A 36 6.28 10.42 -5.64
N ALA A 37 5.22 10.65 -6.39
CA ALA A 37 4.76 11.97 -6.80
C ALA A 37 3.24 12.05 -6.72
N VAL A 38 2.75 13.25 -6.40
CA VAL A 38 1.33 13.57 -6.38
C VAL A 38 1.05 14.76 -7.30
N THR A 39 -0.08 14.71 -7.97
CA THR A 39 -0.63 15.78 -8.81
C THR A 39 -2.04 16.12 -8.34
N ARG A 40 -2.75 17.00 -9.06
CA ARG A 40 -4.16 17.30 -8.76
C ARG A 40 -5.11 16.11 -8.95
N SER A 41 -4.72 15.09 -9.73
CA SER A 41 -5.61 14.01 -10.15
C SER A 41 -5.04 12.60 -9.92
N GLU A 42 -3.80 12.50 -9.47
CA GLU A 42 -3.08 11.23 -9.41
C GLU A 42 -2.01 11.23 -8.31
N LEU A 43 -1.87 10.09 -7.64
CA LEU A 43 -0.77 9.72 -6.76
C LEU A 43 -0.06 8.51 -7.35
N VAL A 44 1.25 8.60 -7.53
CA VAL A 44 2.11 7.48 -7.93
C VAL A 44 3.11 7.24 -6.82
N LEU A 45 3.07 6.06 -6.22
CA LEU A 45 4.12 5.52 -5.36
C LEU A 45 4.95 4.56 -6.20
N ASN A 46 6.17 4.97 -6.53
CA ASN A 46 7.10 4.14 -7.30
C ASN A 46 7.63 2.98 -6.45
N GLU A 47 7.79 3.24 -5.16
CA GLU A 47 8.31 2.32 -4.18
C GLU A 47 7.61 2.57 -2.84
N ALA A 48 7.14 1.49 -2.23
CA ALA A 48 6.68 1.44 -0.87
C ALA A 48 7.27 0.20 -0.21
N GLU A 49 7.76 0.33 1.02
CA GLU A 49 8.25 -0.76 1.85
C GLU A 49 7.61 -0.70 3.23
N ALA A 50 7.39 -1.87 3.82
CA ALA A 50 6.92 -1.97 5.19
C ALA A 50 7.24 -3.32 5.82
N ARG A 51 7.03 -3.43 7.13
CA ARG A 51 6.97 -4.70 7.86
C ARG A 51 5.54 -5.04 8.24
N ALA A 52 5.20 -6.30 8.06
CA ALA A 52 3.94 -6.87 8.52
C ALA A 52 4.14 -8.36 8.80
N PHE A 53 3.37 -8.93 9.74
CA PHE A 53 3.37 -10.37 10.04
C PHE A 53 4.77 -11.01 10.12
N GLY A 54 5.73 -10.33 10.75
CA GLY A 54 7.11 -10.84 10.90
C GLY A 54 8.01 -10.77 9.67
N GLY A 55 7.49 -10.36 8.50
CA GLY A 55 8.24 -10.26 7.24
C GLY A 55 8.30 -8.84 6.66
N ARG A 56 8.64 -8.77 5.37
CA ARG A 56 8.72 -7.52 4.59
C ARG A 56 7.71 -7.51 3.45
N LEU A 57 7.07 -6.37 3.28
CA LEU A 57 6.24 -6.04 2.13
C LEU A 57 6.97 -4.97 1.31
N SER A 58 6.96 -5.12 0.00
CA SER A 58 7.35 -4.07 -0.94
C SER A 58 6.37 -3.96 -2.09
N GLY A 59 6.27 -2.80 -2.73
CA GLY A 59 5.34 -2.64 -3.83
C GLY A 59 5.35 -1.27 -4.47
N SER A 60 4.42 -1.08 -5.41
CA SER A 60 4.13 0.19 -6.03
C SER A 60 2.62 0.38 -6.12
N ALA A 61 2.18 1.62 -6.23
CA ALA A 61 0.76 1.97 -6.29
C ALA A 61 0.54 3.18 -7.21
N ARG A 62 -0.58 3.18 -7.91
CA ARG A 62 -1.05 4.31 -8.70
C ARG A 62 -2.53 4.51 -8.46
N LEU A 63 -2.87 5.64 -7.84
CA LEU A 63 -4.22 6.05 -7.53
C LEU A 63 -4.60 7.23 -8.43
N ARG A 64 -5.71 7.14 -9.15
CA ARG A 64 -6.24 8.22 -10.00
C ARG A 64 -7.67 8.57 -9.58
N TRP A 65 -8.01 9.85 -9.62
CA TRP A 65 -9.32 10.37 -9.19
C TRP A 65 -9.92 11.47 -10.07
N SER A 66 -9.36 11.77 -11.25
CA SER A 66 -9.93 12.80 -12.14
C SER A 66 -11.23 12.38 -12.84
N ASP A 67 -11.39 11.08 -13.12
CA ASP A 67 -12.54 10.53 -13.88
C ASP A 67 -12.98 9.22 -13.25
N GLY A 68 -13.52 9.34 -12.03
CA GLY A 68 -13.71 8.22 -11.13
C GLY A 68 -12.40 7.76 -10.48
N TRP A 69 -12.54 6.76 -9.61
CA TRP A 69 -11.46 6.26 -8.78
C TRP A 69 -10.87 4.98 -9.36
N SER A 70 -9.55 4.94 -9.54
CA SER A 70 -8.83 3.71 -9.89
C SER A 70 -7.58 3.57 -9.05
N LEU A 71 -7.31 2.34 -8.58
CA LEU A 71 -6.13 1.99 -7.82
C LEU A 71 -5.51 0.74 -8.43
N GLU A 72 -4.25 0.83 -8.85
CA GLU A 72 -3.52 -0.29 -9.42
C GLU A 72 -2.11 -0.36 -8.87
N GLY A 73 -1.52 -1.55 -8.90
CA GLY A 73 -0.15 -1.73 -8.45
C GLY A 73 0.25 -3.18 -8.29
N GLN A 74 1.40 -3.35 -7.66
CA GLN A 74 1.97 -4.65 -7.36
C GLN A 74 2.45 -4.68 -5.91
N ILE A 75 2.47 -5.88 -5.35
CA ILE A 75 2.96 -6.15 -4.01
C ILE A 75 3.82 -7.42 -4.05
N ALA A 76 4.89 -7.43 -3.27
CA ALA A 76 5.73 -8.57 -2.99
C ALA A 76 5.83 -8.75 -1.48
N ALA A 77 5.63 -9.98 -1.04
CA ALA A 77 5.78 -10.39 0.35
C ALA A 77 6.96 -11.35 0.45
N ARG A 78 7.84 -11.11 1.42
CA ARG A 78 9.02 -11.94 1.66
C ARG A 78 9.15 -12.26 3.13
N GLN A 79 9.52 -13.51 3.41
CA GLN A 79 9.79 -14.00 4.76
C GLN A 79 8.65 -13.72 5.75
N MET A 80 7.41 -13.82 5.30
CA MET A 80 6.27 -13.60 6.17
C MET A 80 6.11 -14.80 7.09
N ASP A 81 5.80 -14.57 8.36
CA ASP A 81 5.48 -15.64 9.30
C ASP A 81 4.07 -16.16 9.00
N ALA A 82 3.97 -17.36 8.44
CA ALA A 82 2.70 -17.94 8.02
C ALA A 82 1.74 -18.15 9.21
N SER A 83 2.27 -18.42 10.41
CA SER A 83 1.46 -18.62 11.63
C SER A 83 0.72 -17.35 12.07
N LYS A 84 1.25 -16.17 11.72
CA LYS A 84 0.63 -14.86 12.00
C LYS A 84 -0.44 -14.47 10.98
N ILE A 85 -0.52 -15.19 9.87
CA ILE A 85 -1.46 -14.93 8.76
C ILE A 85 -2.59 -15.96 8.77
N VAL A 86 -2.23 -17.25 8.90
CA VAL A 86 -3.17 -18.38 8.86
C VAL A 86 -3.14 -19.07 10.23
N PRO A 87 -4.14 -18.84 11.11
CA PRO A 87 -4.12 -19.33 12.49
C PRO A 87 -4.05 -20.86 12.65
N SER A 88 -4.37 -21.62 11.62
CA SER A 88 -4.31 -23.09 11.62
C SER A 88 -2.91 -23.65 11.32
N ILE A 89 -1.94 -22.81 10.96
CA ILE A 89 -0.57 -23.23 10.65
C ILE A 89 0.34 -22.98 11.87
N ALA A 90 1.01 -24.03 12.35
CA ALA A 90 1.89 -23.94 13.52
C ALA A 90 3.20 -23.17 13.24
N SER A 91 3.78 -23.32 12.05
CA SER A 91 4.97 -22.59 11.60
C SER A 91 5.11 -22.64 10.09
N GLY A 92 5.84 -21.69 9.52
CA GLY A 92 6.14 -21.66 8.09
C GLY A 92 6.49 -20.27 7.61
N THR A 93 7.07 -20.20 6.41
CA THR A 93 7.41 -18.95 5.74
C THR A 93 6.56 -18.78 4.50
N LEU A 94 5.90 -17.62 4.39
CA LEU A 94 5.13 -17.24 3.22
C LEU A 94 5.91 -16.22 2.39
N GLU A 95 5.98 -16.49 1.09
CA GLU A 95 6.47 -15.58 0.08
C GLU A 95 5.44 -15.49 -1.04
N GLY A 96 5.33 -14.34 -1.69
CA GLY A 96 4.37 -14.16 -2.76
C GLY A 96 4.54 -12.86 -3.50
N ARG A 97 3.94 -12.79 -4.68
CA ARG A 97 3.77 -11.55 -5.43
C ARG A 97 2.33 -11.48 -5.92
N GLY A 98 1.80 -10.27 -5.97
CA GLY A 98 0.46 -9.99 -6.44
C GLY A 98 0.42 -8.71 -7.24
N VAL A 99 -0.55 -8.65 -8.14
CA VAL A 99 -0.96 -7.42 -8.81
C VAL A 99 -2.41 -7.15 -8.44
N TYR A 100 -2.77 -5.88 -8.32
CA TYR A 100 -4.15 -5.48 -8.02
C TYR A 100 -4.59 -4.38 -8.99
N SER A 101 -5.88 -4.39 -9.30
CA SER A 101 -6.55 -3.34 -10.06
C SER A 101 -7.98 -3.20 -9.53
N MET A 102 -8.31 -2.01 -9.04
CA MET A 102 -9.57 -1.68 -8.42
C MET A 102 -10.13 -0.43 -9.08
N ARG A 103 -11.46 -0.38 -9.27
CA ARG A 103 -12.17 0.79 -9.82
C ARG A 103 -13.47 1.01 -9.08
N ALA A 104 -13.79 2.27 -8.82
CA ALA A 104 -15.04 2.66 -8.19
C ALA A 104 -15.46 4.08 -8.59
N ARG A 105 -16.75 4.40 -8.41
CA ARG A 105 -17.24 5.78 -8.57
C ARG A 105 -16.96 6.66 -7.35
N LEU A 106 -16.83 6.05 -6.17
CA LEU A 106 -16.59 6.73 -4.91
C LEU A 106 -15.31 6.17 -4.26
N PRO A 107 -14.53 6.99 -3.54
CA PRO A 107 -13.27 6.56 -2.94
C PRO A 107 -13.48 5.45 -1.91
N GLU A 108 -14.55 5.55 -1.13
CA GLU A 108 -14.90 4.60 -0.07
C GLU A 108 -15.11 3.18 -0.61
N ARG A 109 -15.60 3.08 -1.86
CA ARG A 109 -15.86 1.81 -2.54
C ARG A 109 -14.64 1.20 -3.23
N LEU A 110 -13.49 1.89 -3.24
CA LEU A 110 -12.24 1.28 -3.74
C LEU A 110 -11.71 0.22 -2.78
N LEU A 111 -11.78 0.48 -1.47
CA LEU A 111 -11.12 -0.33 -0.44
C LEU A 111 -12.11 -1.23 0.32
N MET A 112 -13.38 -0.83 0.38
CA MET A 112 -14.44 -1.62 0.99
C MET A 112 -15.49 -1.93 -0.07
N ASN A 113 -15.49 -3.17 -0.54
CA ASN A 113 -16.54 -3.65 -1.43
C ASN A 113 -17.40 -4.65 -0.66
N ALA A 114 -18.60 -4.19 -0.29
CA ALA A 114 -19.74 -4.91 0.29
C ALA A 114 -19.54 -5.53 1.68
#